data_AF-A0A0N5A4N9-F1
#
_entry.id   AF-A0A0N5A4N9-F1
#
_cell.length_a   1.000
_cell.length_b   1.000
_cell.length_c   1.000
_cell.angle_alpha   90.00
_cell.angle_beta   90.00
_cell.angle_gamma   90.00
#
_symmetry.space_group_name_H-M   'P 1'
#
loop_
_entity.id
_entity.type
_entity.pdbx_description
1 polymer ?
#
loop_
_entity_poly.entity_id
_entity_poly.type
_entity_poly.pdbx_seq_one_letter_code
_entity_poly.pdbx_strand_id
1 'polypeptide(L)'
;MGNPMSLGGATLGAASILPIGKIGSVAVRSVGNVVAKGVGKSINQLNKLAKTGKAPKSITRFDLGKVKGEINHVHFDNGAALNIDGTWKHGSKVLTNKEIKFLQDNGWTIPK
;
A
#
# COMPACT_ATOMS: atom_id res chain seq x y z
N MET A 1 73.04 -5.85 -20.26
CA MET A 1 71.56 -5.92 -20.17
C MET A 1 71.20 -7.37 -20.50
N GLY A 2 70.75 -8.26 -19.62
CA GLY A 2 70.02 -8.14 -18.37
C GLY A 2 68.83 -9.10 -18.48
N ASN A 3 69.06 -10.41 -18.29
CA ASN A 3 67.98 -11.39 -18.14
C ASN A 3 67.51 -11.43 -16.67
N PRO A 4 66.21 -11.44 -16.43
CA PRO A 4 65.58 -12.17 -15.31
C PRO A 4 64.84 -13.41 -15.89
N MET A 5 64.87 -14.68 -15.43
CA MET A 5 64.92 -15.31 -14.09
C MET A 5 64.03 -14.58 -13.06
N SER A 6 63.06 -15.15 -12.36
CA SER A 6 62.57 -16.51 -12.21
C SER A 6 61.32 -16.46 -11.30
N LEU A 7 60.50 -17.52 -11.34
CA LEU A 7 59.71 -18.11 -10.24
C LEU A 7 58.65 -17.28 -9.48
N GLY A 8 57.41 -17.80 -9.54
CA GLY A 8 56.75 -18.31 -8.33
C GLY A 8 55.53 -17.54 -7.81
N GLY A 9 54.48 -18.29 -7.46
CA GLY A 9 53.48 -17.88 -6.46
C GLY A 9 52.03 -18.07 -6.85
N ALA A 10 51.47 -19.24 -6.52
CA ALA A 10 50.03 -19.48 -6.51
C ALA A 10 49.36 -18.73 -5.34
N THR A 11 48.17 -18.15 -5.55
CA THR A 11 47.13 -18.07 -4.52
C THR A 11 45.74 -18.28 -5.13
N LEU A 12 44.97 -19.15 -4.49
CA LEU A 12 43.56 -19.41 -4.75
C LEU A 12 42.74 -18.34 -4.03
N GLY A 13 41.70 -17.80 -4.69
CA GLY A 13 40.75 -16.88 -4.08
C GLY A 13 39.47 -16.78 -4.90
N ALA A 14 38.43 -17.47 -4.43
CA ALA A 14 37.13 -17.58 -5.05
C ALA A 14 36.43 -16.22 -5.26
N ALA A 15 35.84 -16.02 -6.44
CA ALA A 15 34.75 -15.09 -6.64
C ALA A 15 33.57 -15.85 -7.27
N SER A 16 32.66 -16.27 -6.40
CA SER A 16 31.31 -16.71 -6.77
C SER A 16 30.61 -15.60 -7.56
N ILE A 17 30.37 -15.83 -8.85
CA ILE A 17 29.31 -15.13 -9.57
C ILE A 17 28.13 -16.09 -9.72
N LEU A 18 27.11 -15.80 -8.92
CA LEU A 18 25.82 -16.45 -8.86
C LEU A 18 25.15 -16.50 -10.25
N PRO A 19 24.31 -17.51 -10.52
CA PRO A 19 23.60 -17.63 -11.78
C PRO A 19 22.76 -16.39 -12.07
N ILE A 20 22.76 -16.01 -13.34
CA ILE A 20 21.93 -14.99 -13.98
C ILE A 20 20.55 -14.98 -13.32
N GLY A 21 20.25 -13.82 -12.73
CA GLY A 21 19.12 -13.62 -11.84
C GLY A 21 17.82 -14.14 -12.43
N LYS A 22 17.18 -15.00 -11.62
CA LYS A 22 15.74 -15.02 -11.33
C LYS A 22 15.03 -13.85 -12.02
N ILE A 23 14.29 -14.17 -13.07
CA ILE A 23 13.36 -13.27 -13.76
C ILE A 23 12.42 -12.72 -12.69
N GLY A 24 12.75 -11.53 -12.17
CA GLY A 24 11.86 -10.80 -11.30
C GLY A 24 10.60 -10.56 -12.10
N SER A 25 9.44 -10.97 -11.57
CA SER A 25 8.14 -10.67 -12.15
C SER A 25 8.10 -9.18 -12.48
N VAL A 26 8.25 -8.84 -13.76
CA VAL A 26 8.05 -7.50 -14.26
C VAL A 26 6.58 -7.23 -14.04
N ALA A 27 6.26 -6.57 -12.93
CA ALA A 27 4.94 -5.99 -12.75
C ALA A 27 4.81 -4.91 -13.81
N VAL A 28 4.22 -5.28 -14.94
CA VAL A 28 3.76 -4.35 -15.97
C VAL A 28 2.78 -3.41 -15.28
N ARG A 29 3.27 -2.22 -14.91
CA ARG A 29 2.40 -1.12 -14.51
C ARG A 29 1.78 -0.60 -15.79
N SER A 30 0.65 -1.20 -16.16
CA SER A 30 -0.16 -0.72 -17.28
C SER A 30 -0.46 0.76 -17.05
N VAL A 31 0.02 1.56 -17.99
CA VAL A 31 -0.23 2.99 -18.14
C VAL A 31 -1.64 3.17 -18.69
N GLY A 32 -2.39 4.06 -18.05
CA GLY A 32 -3.65 4.58 -18.59
C GLY A 32 -4.85 3.71 -18.30
N ASN A 33 -5.68 4.14 -17.34
CA ASN A 33 -7.09 3.79 -17.38
C ASN A 33 -7.91 5.07 -17.47
N VAL A 34 -8.53 5.19 -18.65
CA VAL A 34 -9.55 6.15 -19.02
C VAL A 34 -10.69 6.16 -18.00
N VAL A 35 -11.09 7.38 -17.64
CA VAL A 35 -12.30 7.80 -16.91
C VAL A 35 -13.38 6.73 -16.68
N ALA A 36 -13.40 6.17 -15.47
CA ALA A 36 -14.63 5.70 -14.83
C ALA A 36 -14.67 6.26 -13.41
N LYS A 37 -15.73 7.00 -13.11
CA LYS A 37 -16.05 7.59 -11.81
C LYS A 37 -16.30 6.45 -10.81
N GLY A 38 -15.23 5.84 -10.31
CA GLY A 38 -15.28 4.74 -9.35
C GLY A 38 -14.10 3.78 -9.43
N VAL A 39 -12.94 4.14 -8.87
CA VAL A 39 -11.99 3.12 -8.37
C VAL A 39 -11.26 3.68 -7.14
N GLY A 40 -12.00 3.82 -6.04
CA GLY A 40 -11.35 3.66 -4.74
C GLY A 40 -10.75 2.24 -4.66
N LYS A 41 -9.66 2.07 -3.90
CA LYS A 41 -9.12 0.73 -3.64
C LYS A 41 -10.21 -0.14 -3.00
N SER A 42 -10.20 -1.45 -3.28
CA SER A 42 -11.09 -2.38 -2.58
C SER A 42 -10.86 -2.34 -1.06
N ILE A 43 -11.87 -2.71 -0.27
CA ILE A 43 -11.78 -2.77 1.20
C ILE A 43 -10.58 -3.60 1.67
N ASN A 44 -10.29 -4.72 1.00
CA ASN A 44 -9.13 -5.56 1.32
C ASN A 44 -7.80 -4.83 1.08
N GLN A 45 -7.70 -4.06 -0.01
CA GLN A 45 -6.52 -3.23 -0.27
C GLN A 45 -6.41 -2.10 0.76
N LEU A 46 -7.51 -1.47 1.16
CA LEU A 46 -7.52 -0.42 2.19
C LEU A 46 -7.11 -0.97 3.56
N ASN A 47 -7.61 -2.12 3.95
CA ASN A 47 -7.18 -2.82 5.16
C ASN A 47 -5.70 -3.16 5.15
N LYS A 48 -5.13 -3.53 3.99
CA LYS A 48 -3.69 -3.74 3.85
C LYS A 48 -2.91 -2.44 4.06
N LEU A 49 -3.42 -1.30 3.58
CA LEU A 49 -2.81 0.02 3.83
C LEU A 49 -2.87 0.41 5.31
N ALA A 50 -3.99 0.17 5.99
CA ALA A 50 -4.12 0.39 7.43
C ALA A 50 -3.11 -0.45 8.21
N LYS A 51 -3.03 -1.77 7.93
CA LYS A 51 -2.09 -2.69 8.58
C LYS A 51 -0.62 -2.36 8.32
N THR A 52 -0.30 -1.83 7.14
CA THR A 52 1.08 -1.45 6.78
C THR A 52 1.45 -0.03 7.18
N GLY A 53 0.57 0.70 7.89
CA GLY A 53 0.82 2.08 8.33
C GLY A 53 0.83 3.11 7.20
N LYS A 54 0.31 2.74 6.02
CA LYS A 54 0.17 3.63 4.86
C LYS A 54 -1.16 4.41 4.86
N ALA A 55 -2.11 3.99 5.70
CA ALA A 55 -3.27 4.81 6.05
C ALA A 55 -2.94 5.66 7.31
N PRO A 56 -3.68 6.75 7.54
CA PRO A 56 -3.65 7.47 8.82
C PRO A 56 -3.80 6.50 10.00
N LYS A 57 -2.95 6.65 11.03
CA LYS A 57 -2.91 5.72 12.19
C LYS A 57 -4.23 5.62 12.95
N SER A 58 -5.03 6.67 12.90
CA SER A 58 -6.36 6.74 13.50
C SER A 58 -7.41 5.91 12.76
N ILE A 59 -7.13 5.44 11.54
CA ILE A 59 -7.98 4.51 10.81
C ILE A 59 -7.55 3.09 11.15
N THR A 60 -8.44 2.34 11.78
CA THR A 60 -8.14 0.99 12.28
C THR A 60 -8.50 -0.10 11.27
N ARG A 61 -9.64 0.04 10.59
CA ARG A 61 -10.13 -0.93 9.61
C ARG A 61 -11.16 -0.35 8.66
N PHE A 62 -11.36 -1.05 7.55
CA PHE A 62 -12.41 -0.84 6.56
C PHE A 62 -13.27 -2.10 6.48
N ASP A 63 -14.58 -1.96 6.54
CA ASP A 63 -15.52 -3.08 6.51
C ASP A 63 -16.46 -2.97 5.30
N LEU A 64 -16.70 -4.11 4.65
CA LEU A 64 -17.73 -4.25 3.61
C LEU A 64 -19.09 -4.34 4.29
N GLY A 65 -20.10 -3.67 3.73
CA GLY A 65 -21.49 -3.95 4.08
C GLY A 65 -21.86 -5.36 3.61
N LYS A 66 -22.30 -6.22 4.54
CA LYS A 66 -22.55 -7.65 4.23
C LYS A 66 -24.02 -7.97 4.03
N VAL A 67 -24.92 -7.14 4.57
CA VAL A 67 -26.37 -7.33 4.50
C VAL A 67 -27.04 -6.25 3.66
N LYS A 68 -28.24 -6.53 3.14
CA LYS A 68 -29.01 -5.56 2.35
C LYS A 68 -29.26 -4.29 3.19
N GLY A 69 -28.83 -3.14 2.66
CA GLY A 69 -28.92 -1.85 3.34
C GLY A 69 -27.71 -1.49 4.20
N GLU A 70 -26.75 -2.40 4.39
CA GLU A 70 -25.48 -2.03 5.00
C GLU A 70 -24.51 -1.53 3.93
N ILE A 71 -23.94 -0.36 4.19
CA ILE A 71 -22.95 0.28 3.32
C ILE A 71 -21.54 0.11 3.87
N ASN A 72 -20.57 0.16 2.96
CA ASN A 72 -19.16 0.10 3.31
C ASN A 72 -18.80 1.25 4.27
N HIS A 73 -17.99 0.95 5.28
CA HIS A 73 -17.66 1.92 6.32
C HIS A 73 -16.23 1.74 6.81
N VAL A 74 -15.68 2.82 7.38
CA VAL A 74 -14.35 2.87 7.98
C VAL A 74 -14.50 3.04 9.49
N HIS A 75 -13.68 2.35 10.28
CA HIS A 75 -13.60 2.50 11.73
C HIS A 75 -12.38 3.32 12.13
N PHE A 76 -12.56 4.16 13.13
CA PHE A 76 -11.51 4.95 13.74
C PHE A 76 -11.10 4.40 15.11
N ASP A 77 -9.93 4.81 15.57
CA ASP A 77 -9.34 4.45 16.87
C ASP A 77 -10.18 4.90 18.07
N ASN A 78 -10.94 5.99 17.93
CA ASN A 78 -11.83 6.50 18.96
C ASN A 78 -13.20 5.78 19.01
N GLY A 79 -13.41 4.73 18.22
CA GLY A 79 -14.68 4.00 18.13
C GLY A 79 -15.74 4.65 17.26
N ALA A 80 -15.44 5.76 16.57
CA ALA A 80 -16.32 6.30 15.54
C ALA A 80 -16.26 5.45 14.27
N ALA A 81 -17.34 5.45 13.49
CA ALA A 81 -17.40 4.77 12.19
C ALA A 81 -18.10 5.64 11.15
N LEU A 82 -17.47 5.81 9.99
CA LEU A 82 -17.96 6.64 8.90
C LEU A 82 -18.30 5.78 7.68
N ASN A 83 -19.50 5.94 7.17
CA ASN A 83 -19.94 5.30 5.94
C ASN A 83 -19.30 5.95 4.71
N ILE A 84 -19.22 5.21 3.60
CA ILE A 84 -18.65 5.70 2.34
C ILE A 84 -19.38 6.92 1.74
N ASP A 85 -20.67 7.08 2.06
CA ASP A 85 -21.49 8.22 1.67
C ASP A 85 -21.28 9.48 2.55
N GLY A 86 -20.42 9.39 3.57
CA GLY A 86 -20.11 10.49 4.47
C GLY A 86 -21.05 10.61 5.68
N THR A 87 -21.98 9.68 5.88
CA THR A 87 -22.80 9.63 7.09
C THR A 87 -22.08 8.89 8.23
N TRP A 88 -22.29 9.31 9.48
CA TRP A 88 -21.75 8.60 10.63
C TRP A 88 -22.60 7.36 10.95
N LYS A 89 -21.98 6.17 10.97
CA LYS A 89 -22.61 4.92 11.41
C LYS A 89 -22.64 4.80 12.93
N HIS A 90 -21.57 5.26 13.59
CA HIS A 90 -21.44 5.24 15.04
C HIS A 90 -20.54 6.39 15.50
N GLY A 91 -20.95 7.06 16.58
CA GLY A 91 -20.23 8.21 17.13
C GLY A 91 -19.99 9.32 16.10
N SER A 92 -19.00 10.18 16.37
CA SER A 92 -18.48 11.14 15.40
C SER A 92 -17.05 11.55 15.80
N LYS A 93 -16.32 12.15 14.86
CA LYS A 93 -15.04 12.82 15.16
C LYS A 93 -14.76 13.94 14.18
N VAL A 94 -13.91 14.87 14.61
CA VAL A 94 -13.26 15.81 13.69
C VAL A 94 -12.19 15.04 12.92
N LEU A 95 -12.30 15.04 11.59
CA LEU A 95 -11.33 14.41 10.71
C LEU A 95 -10.13 15.35 10.49
N THR A 96 -8.93 14.80 10.57
CA THR A 96 -7.70 15.51 10.21
C THR A 96 -7.58 15.65 8.69
N ASN A 97 -6.82 16.64 8.22
CA ASN A 97 -6.59 16.85 6.78
C ASN A 97 -6.00 15.61 6.09
N LYS A 98 -5.19 14.80 6.80
CA LYS A 98 -4.64 13.55 6.27
C LYS A 98 -5.71 12.47 6.11
N GLU A 99 -6.63 12.35 7.07
CA GLU A 99 -7.77 11.44 6.96
C GLU A 99 -8.71 11.87 5.83
N ILE A 100 -9.06 13.15 5.76
CA ILE A 100 -9.90 13.73 4.71
C ILE A 100 -9.34 13.38 3.34
N LYS A 101 -8.06 13.72 3.10
CA LYS A 101 -7.40 13.43 1.82
C LYS A 101 -7.37 11.93 1.53
N PHE A 102 -6.96 11.11 2.50
CA PHE A 102 -6.89 9.66 2.31
C PHE A 102 -8.26 9.05 1.98
N LEU A 103 -9.31 9.49 2.65
CA LEU A 103 -10.67 9.01 2.44
C LEU A 103 -11.18 9.43 1.06
N GLN A 104 -11.04 10.71 0.69
CA GLN A 104 -11.42 11.22 -0.63
C GLN A 104 -10.66 10.52 -1.78
N ASP A 105 -9.34 10.36 -1.64
CA ASP A 105 -8.48 9.64 -2.61
C ASP A 105 -8.90 8.18 -2.80
N ASN A 106 -9.66 7.61 -1.86
CA ASN A 106 -10.19 6.24 -1.92
C ASN A 106 -11.72 6.19 -2.03
N GLY A 107 -12.38 7.30 -2.40
CA GLY A 107 -13.79 7.33 -2.78
C GLY A 107 -14.79 7.54 -1.64
N TRP A 108 -14.34 7.93 -0.45
CA TRP A 108 -15.23 8.32 0.65
C TRP A 108 -15.68 9.77 0.48
N THR A 109 -16.96 10.00 0.75
CA THR A 109 -17.49 11.34 0.98
C THR A 109 -17.20 11.76 2.42
N ILE A 110 -16.91 13.05 2.61
CA ILE A 110 -16.58 13.61 3.91
C ILE A 110 -17.84 14.24 4.52
N PRO A 111 -18.15 13.97 5.80
CA PRO A 111 -19.26 14.61 6.49
C PRO A 111 -19.08 16.14 6.48
N LYS A 112 -20.18 16.87 6.28
CA LYS A 112 -20.20 18.33 6.35
C LYS A 112 -20.34 18.81 7.78
#